data_AF-H1W085-F1
#
_entry.id   AF-H1W085-F1
#
_cell.length_a   1.000
_cell.length_b   1.000
_cell.length_c   1.000
_cell.angle_alpha   90.00
_cell.angle_beta   90.00
_cell.angle_gamma   90.00
#
_symmetry.space_group_name_H-M   'P 1'
#
loop_
_entity.id
_entity.type
_entity.pdbx_description
1 polymer ?
#
loop_
_entity_poly.entity_id
_entity_poly.type
_entity_poly.pdbx_seq_one_letter_code
_entity_poly.pdbx_strand_id
1 'polypeptide(L)'
;CRPRTFRRPGDPWFYLHARKRIANGTPTPDYVPLQDYLFRHDRGAFWMGELAFRYFGFVPFNRFTRRAVDGLMDTRTLYKAGLGGGGGSGRMTFRYLVHDLSLPYATAQDFIDYVADTLEIWPLWLCPLRALASTPSFHPYTTEPPGGDGDGNGNGNSNGNGNGNGEGEGNAVTQPMLNVGVWGPSSKKIDRFVRQNRDLEAKLAELGGRKVLYSHAYYTEKEFWDVYDREWYTALRERYGATSLPTVFDKVTVDVGRERERKSLRDRVAVSWPFAGLIGVWSAIRK
;
A
#
# COMPACT_ATOMS: atom_id res chain seq x y z
N CYS A 1 -33.77 -6.68 -11.31
CA CYS A 1 -32.44 -6.06 -11.50
C CYS A 1 -31.46 -7.08 -12.08
N ARG A 2 -30.66 -6.70 -13.09
CA ARG A 2 -29.61 -7.57 -13.65
C ARG A 2 -28.36 -7.51 -12.76
N PRO A 3 -27.75 -8.65 -12.39
CA PRO A 3 -26.54 -8.64 -11.58
C PRO A 3 -25.38 -7.93 -12.30
N ARG A 4 -24.57 -7.20 -11.53
CA ARG A 4 -23.32 -6.56 -11.98
C ARG A 4 -22.17 -7.54 -11.82
N THR A 5 -21.35 -7.67 -12.85
CA THR A 5 -20.14 -8.51 -12.85
C THR A 5 -18.92 -7.63 -13.10
N PHE A 6 -17.77 -8.07 -12.57
CA PHE A 6 -16.51 -7.32 -12.62
C PHE A 6 -15.33 -8.14 -13.13
N ARG A 7 -15.50 -9.46 -13.33
CA ARG A 7 -14.40 -10.37 -13.61
C ARG A 7 -14.18 -10.67 -15.09
N ARG A 8 -15.19 -10.51 -15.95
CA ARG A 8 -15.09 -10.92 -17.36
C ARG A 8 -14.27 -9.91 -18.18
N PRO A 9 -13.62 -10.32 -19.28
CA PRO A 9 -12.82 -9.43 -20.14
C PRO A 9 -13.51 -8.13 -20.55
N GLY A 10 -14.83 -8.17 -20.77
CA GLY A 10 -15.63 -7.00 -21.15
C GLY A 10 -16.25 -6.20 -20.00
N ASP A 11 -16.11 -6.66 -18.75
CA ASP A 11 -16.69 -5.98 -17.59
C ASP A 11 -15.94 -4.65 -17.31
N PRO A 12 -16.63 -3.66 -16.71
CA PRO A 12 -15.94 -2.50 -16.17
C PRO A 12 -15.05 -2.94 -15.00
N TRP A 13 -13.90 -2.28 -14.82
CA TRP A 13 -13.17 -2.41 -13.56
C TRP A 13 -13.99 -1.73 -12.46
N PHE A 14 -13.96 -2.28 -11.24
CA PHE A 14 -14.85 -1.83 -10.16
C PHE A 14 -14.69 -0.32 -9.85
N TYR A 15 -13.47 0.20 -9.84
CA TYR A 15 -13.24 1.62 -9.55
C TYR A 15 -13.85 2.56 -10.62
N LEU A 16 -13.85 2.15 -11.91
CA LEU A 16 -14.52 2.90 -12.97
C LEU A 16 -16.04 2.92 -12.79
N HIS A 17 -16.59 1.77 -12.37
CA HIS A 17 -18.00 1.66 -12.05
C HIS A 17 -18.34 2.58 -10.87
N ALA A 18 -17.61 2.50 -9.76
CA ALA A 18 -17.81 3.37 -8.60
C ALA A 18 -17.71 4.87 -8.97
N ARG A 19 -16.68 5.27 -9.73
CA ARG A 19 -16.51 6.65 -10.22
C ARG A 19 -17.70 7.13 -11.05
N LYS A 20 -18.21 6.29 -11.95
CA LYS A 20 -19.40 6.61 -12.76
C LYS A 20 -20.65 6.76 -11.89
N ARG A 21 -20.79 5.95 -10.84
CA ARG A 21 -21.94 6.00 -9.91
C ARG A 21 -21.94 7.29 -9.10
N ILE A 22 -20.77 7.71 -8.60
CA ILE A 22 -20.60 8.98 -7.89
C ILE A 22 -20.99 10.15 -8.78
N ALA A 23 -20.50 10.18 -10.03
CA ALA A 23 -20.83 11.25 -10.98
C ALA A 23 -22.33 11.35 -11.32
N ASN A 24 -23.09 10.27 -11.19
CA ASN A 24 -24.53 10.25 -11.42
C ASN A 24 -25.35 10.73 -10.19
N GLY A 25 -24.71 10.97 -9.04
CA GLY A 25 -25.30 11.59 -7.85
C GLY A 25 -26.36 10.79 -7.08
N THR A 26 -26.85 9.67 -7.62
CA THR A 26 -27.92 8.87 -6.99
C THR A 26 -27.38 7.55 -6.42
N PRO A 27 -27.32 7.40 -5.09
CA PRO A 27 -27.01 6.12 -4.45
C PRO A 27 -28.08 5.08 -4.82
N THR A 28 -27.68 3.98 -5.44
CA THR A 28 -28.55 2.85 -5.75
C THR A 28 -27.78 1.57 -5.44
N PRO A 29 -28.44 0.54 -4.88
CA PRO A 29 -27.79 -0.72 -4.57
C PRO A 29 -27.34 -1.44 -5.86
N ASP A 30 -26.16 -2.06 -5.80
CA ASP A 30 -25.69 -3.00 -6.81
C ASP A 30 -25.91 -4.44 -6.33
N TYR A 31 -26.51 -5.26 -7.19
CA TYR A 31 -26.62 -6.70 -6.97
C TYR A 31 -25.41 -7.36 -7.61
N VAL A 32 -24.44 -7.81 -6.82
CA VAL A 32 -23.18 -8.38 -7.29
C VAL A 32 -23.08 -9.83 -6.84
N PRO A 33 -22.81 -10.80 -7.73
CA PRO A 33 -22.52 -12.17 -7.33
C PRO A 33 -21.36 -12.22 -6.34
N LEU A 34 -21.42 -13.09 -5.33
CA LEU A 34 -20.44 -13.14 -4.24
C LEU A 34 -18.98 -13.17 -4.74
N GLN A 35 -18.70 -14.01 -5.73
CA GLN A 35 -17.35 -14.13 -6.27
C GLN A 35 -16.90 -12.84 -6.99
N ASP A 36 -17.79 -12.18 -7.74
CA ASP A 36 -17.50 -10.89 -8.35
C ASP A 36 -17.30 -9.81 -7.29
N TYR A 37 -18.01 -9.87 -6.17
CA TYR A 37 -17.84 -8.96 -5.05
C TYR A 37 -16.48 -9.15 -4.37
N LEU A 38 -16.11 -10.38 -4.03
CA LEU A 38 -14.84 -10.69 -3.36
C LEU A 38 -13.62 -10.30 -4.20
N PHE A 39 -13.68 -10.54 -5.51
CA PHE A 39 -12.57 -10.26 -6.44
C PHE A 39 -12.75 -8.97 -7.26
N ARG A 40 -13.65 -8.06 -6.84
CA ARG A 40 -13.99 -6.84 -7.59
C ARG A 40 -12.78 -5.93 -7.89
N HIS A 41 -11.77 -5.98 -7.02
CA HIS A 41 -10.55 -5.16 -7.14
C HIS A 41 -9.43 -5.84 -7.94
N ASP A 42 -9.57 -7.12 -8.29
CA ASP A 42 -8.49 -7.87 -8.94
C ASP A 42 -8.13 -7.28 -10.31
N ARG A 43 -9.15 -7.00 -11.12
CA ARG A 43 -8.98 -6.41 -12.45
C ARG A 43 -8.70 -4.93 -12.37
N GLY A 44 -7.60 -4.54 -13.01
CA GLY A 44 -7.03 -3.22 -12.90
C GLY A 44 -6.20 -3.01 -11.65
N ALA A 45 -5.99 -4.04 -10.81
CA ALA A 45 -5.37 -3.92 -9.49
C ALA A 45 -5.86 -2.64 -8.77
N PHE A 46 -7.15 -2.65 -8.43
CA PHE A 46 -7.92 -1.50 -7.97
C PHE A 46 -8.05 -0.41 -9.05
N TRP A 47 -7.08 0.50 -9.16
CA TRP A 47 -6.97 1.53 -10.21
C TRP A 47 -5.57 1.61 -10.85
N MET A 48 -4.62 0.79 -10.40
CA MET A 48 -3.22 0.85 -10.85
C MET A 48 -3.05 0.52 -12.33
N GLY A 49 -3.96 -0.27 -12.89
CA GLY A 49 -4.00 -0.53 -14.32
C GLY A 49 -4.11 0.77 -15.13
N GLU A 50 -4.86 1.79 -14.67
CA GLU A 50 -4.95 3.08 -15.38
C GLU A 50 -3.59 3.77 -15.46
N LEU A 51 -2.77 3.66 -14.41
CA LEU A 51 -1.39 4.16 -14.42
C LEU A 51 -0.52 3.42 -15.43
N ALA A 52 -0.72 2.11 -15.60
CA ALA A 52 -0.04 1.33 -16.64
C ALA A 52 -0.40 1.81 -18.05
N PHE A 53 -1.69 2.10 -18.32
CA PHE A 53 -2.12 2.69 -19.59
C PHE A 53 -1.53 4.08 -19.81
N ARG A 54 -1.51 4.94 -18.78
CA ARG A 54 -0.87 6.26 -18.83
C ARG A 54 0.62 6.17 -19.10
N TYR A 55 1.30 5.15 -18.57
CA TYR A 55 2.70 4.90 -18.87
C TYR A 55 2.91 4.62 -20.37
N PHE A 56 2.11 3.75 -20.98
CA PHE A 56 2.20 3.41 -22.40
C PHE A 56 1.39 4.35 -23.29
N GLY A 57 1.28 5.65 -22.98
CA GLY A 57 0.27 6.61 -23.50
C GLY A 57 -0.13 6.61 -24.99
N PHE A 58 0.53 5.85 -25.87
CA PHE A 58 0.03 5.42 -27.18
C PHE A 58 -1.09 4.36 -27.14
N VAL A 59 -1.29 3.63 -26.03
CA VAL A 59 -2.40 2.67 -25.86
C VAL A 59 -3.61 3.42 -25.29
N PRO A 60 -4.69 3.63 -26.07
CA PRO A 60 -5.84 4.38 -25.59
C PRO A 60 -6.54 3.65 -24.44
N PHE A 61 -6.96 4.36 -23.39
CA PHE A 61 -7.67 3.77 -22.26
C PHE A 61 -9.19 3.66 -22.56
N ASN A 62 -9.61 2.55 -23.18
CA ASN A 62 -11.01 2.32 -23.52
C ASN A 62 -11.41 0.84 -23.33
N ARG A 63 -12.69 0.50 -23.55
CA ARG A 63 -13.20 -0.86 -23.35
C ARG A 63 -12.54 -1.92 -24.24
N PHE A 64 -12.11 -1.55 -25.44
CA PHE A 64 -11.55 -2.49 -26.41
C PHE A 64 -10.11 -2.84 -26.05
N THR A 65 -9.30 -1.84 -25.73
CA THR A 65 -7.92 -2.06 -25.29
C THR A 65 -7.85 -2.76 -23.94
N ARG A 66 -8.67 -2.36 -22.95
CA ARG A 66 -8.77 -3.08 -21.66
C ARG A 66 -9.12 -4.56 -21.83
N ARG A 67 -10.01 -4.87 -22.77
CA ARG A 67 -10.35 -6.26 -23.12
C ARG A 67 -9.18 -6.97 -23.81
N ALA A 68 -8.44 -6.29 -24.68
CA ALA A 68 -7.32 -6.87 -25.41
C ALA A 68 -6.13 -7.21 -24.50
N VAL A 69 -5.80 -6.33 -23.55
CA VAL A 69 -4.69 -6.54 -22.60
C VAL A 69 -5.12 -7.22 -21.30
N ASP A 70 -6.32 -7.79 -21.27
CA ASP A 70 -6.95 -8.26 -20.04
C ASP A 70 -6.09 -9.23 -19.23
N GLY A 71 -5.44 -10.18 -19.90
CA GLY A 71 -4.56 -11.16 -19.25
C GLY A 71 -3.32 -10.57 -18.58
N LEU A 72 -3.08 -9.26 -18.72
CA LEU A 72 -2.01 -8.53 -18.04
C LEU A 72 -2.52 -7.64 -16.89
N MET A 73 -3.84 -7.52 -16.73
CA MET A 73 -4.48 -6.51 -15.89
C MET A 73 -5.04 -7.08 -14.58
N ASP A 74 -4.76 -8.34 -14.24
CA ASP A 74 -5.02 -8.86 -12.89
C ASP A 74 -3.95 -8.42 -11.90
N THR A 75 -4.27 -8.50 -10.60
CA THR A 75 -3.40 -7.97 -9.54
C THR A 75 -2.05 -8.69 -9.49
N ARG A 76 -2.06 -10.02 -9.66
CA ARG A 76 -0.82 -10.82 -9.64
C ARG A 76 0.09 -10.42 -10.80
N THR A 77 -0.45 -10.26 -12.01
CA THR A 77 0.36 -9.92 -13.19
C THR A 77 0.90 -8.49 -13.12
N LEU A 78 0.10 -7.52 -12.68
CA LEU A 78 0.55 -6.13 -12.53
C LEU A 78 1.64 -6.00 -11.45
N TYR A 79 1.52 -6.73 -10.33
CA TYR A 79 2.56 -6.74 -9.30
C TYR A 79 3.86 -7.40 -9.78
N LYS A 80 3.77 -8.53 -10.51
CA LYS A 80 4.94 -9.14 -11.17
C LYS A 80 5.61 -8.20 -12.18
N ALA A 81 4.83 -7.39 -12.88
CA ALA A 81 5.36 -6.41 -13.84
C ALA A 81 6.06 -5.20 -13.18
N GLY A 82 6.06 -5.12 -11.84
CA GLY A 82 6.80 -4.10 -11.09
C GLY A 82 5.96 -2.90 -10.63
N LEU A 83 4.63 -2.98 -10.70
CA LEU A 83 3.73 -1.93 -10.16
C LEU A 83 3.39 -2.12 -8.67
N GLY A 84 3.84 -3.23 -8.04
CA GLY A 84 3.46 -3.63 -6.67
C GLY A 84 4.53 -3.51 -5.60
N GLY A 85 5.66 -2.87 -5.88
CA GLY A 85 6.70 -2.61 -4.87
C GLY A 85 7.47 -3.82 -4.33
N GLY A 86 7.21 -5.05 -4.77
CA GLY A 86 7.87 -6.25 -4.25
C GLY A 86 8.25 -7.29 -5.31
N GLY A 87 9.55 -7.56 -5.44
CA GLY A 87 10.10 -8.73 -6.15
C GLY A 87 10.98 -8.41 -7.37
N GLY A 88 12.31 -8.56 -7.18
CA GLY A 88 13.33 -8.98 -8.17
C GLY A 88 13.63 -8.13 -9.42
N SER A 89 12.65 -7.47 -10.01
CA SER A 89 12.75 -6.85 -11.35
C SER A 89 12.16 -5.45 -11.44
N GLY A 90 11.86 -4.82 -10.29
CA GLY A 90 11.20 -3.52 -10.15
C GLY A 90 11.97 -2.32 -10.72
N ARG A 91 12.12 -2.28 -12.05
CA ARG A 91 12.68 -1.12 -12.79
C ARG A 91 11.62 -0.03 -12.99
N MET A 92 10.34 -0.36 -12.83
CA MET A 92 9.20 0.57 -12.88
C MET A 92 8.89 1.25 -11.54
N THR A 93 9.43 0.75 -10.43
CA THR A 93 9.09 1.18 -9.05
C THR A 93 9.42 2.64 -8.79
N PHE A 94 10.40 3.22 -9.48
CA PHE A 94 10.85 4.61 -9.30
C PHE A 94 9.98 5.68 -9.98
N ARG A 95 8.68 5.41 -10.18
CA ARG A 95 7.75 6.33 -10.85
C ARG A 95 6.40 6.44 -10.16
N TYR A 96 6.15 5.59 -9.15
CA TYR A 96 4.88 5.52 -8.44
C TYR A 96 5.14 5.40 -6.95
N LEU A 97 4.38 6.15 -6.15
CA LEU A 97 4.23 5.85 -4.73
C LEU A 97 3.19 4.74 -4.62
N VAL A 98 3.52 3.68 -3.88
CA VAL A 98 2.62 2.55 -3.63
C VAL A 98 2.81 2.15 -2.17
N HIS A 99 2.06 2.79 -1.30
CA HIS A 99 2.16 2.58 0.15
C HIS A 99 0.79 2.38 0.76
N ASP A 100 0.75 1.50 1.75
CA ASP A 100 -0.40 1.36 2.65
C ASP A 100 0.07 1.85 4.02
N LEU A 101 -0.61 2.88 4.51
CA LEU A 101 -0.17 3.69 5.64
C LEU A 101 -1.30 3.71 6.66
N SER A 102 -1.05 3.18 7.84
CA SER A 102 -2.06 3.03 8.88
C SER A 102 -1.93 4.14 9.90
N LEU A 103 -3.01 4.88 10.15
CA LEU A 103 -3.03 6.01 11.08
C LEU A 103 -4.10 5.82 12.16
N PRO A 104 -3.90 6.36 13.37
CA PRO A 104 -4.99 6.60 14.30
C PRO A 104 -6.11 7.39 13.62
N TYR A 105 -7.37 7.14 13.97
CA TYR A 105 -8.49 7.88 13.39
C TYR A 105 -8.40 9.39 13.68
N ALA A 106 -7.87 9.76 14.85
CA ALA A 106 -7.69 11.16 15.26
C ALA A 106 -6.82 11.98 14.31
N THR A 107 -5.82 11.35 13.65
CA THR A 107 -4.85 12.03 12.77
C THR A 107 -4.99 11.64 11.30
N ALA A 108 -5.93 10.74 10.97
CA ALA A 108 -6.11 10.25 9.61
C ALA A 108 -6.54 11.35 8.63
N GLN A 109 -7.34 12.32 9.09
CA GLN A 109 -7.78 13.46 8.27
C GLN A 109 -6.59 14.33 7.85
N ASP A 110 -5.74 14.73 8.79
CA ASP A 110 -4.54 15.54 8.53
C ASP A 110 -3.61 14.87 7.51
N PHE A 111 -3.52 13.53 7.57
CA PHE A 111 -2.75 12.76 6.61
C PHE A 111 -3.39 12.76 5.21
N ILE A 112 -4.72 12.59 5.13
CA ILE A 112 -5.46 12.64 3.86
C ILE A 112 -5.30 14.02 3.22
N ASP A 113 -5.41 15.10 4.00
CA ASP A 113 -5.23 16.48 3.52
C ASP A 113 -3.80 16.70 3.01
N TYR A 114 -2.78 16.22 3.74
CA TYR A 114 -1.39 16.24 3.26
C TYR A 114 -1.22 15.52 1.91
N VAL A 115 -1.79 14.32 1.76
CA VAL A 115 -1.71 13.56 0.49
C VAL A 115 -2.44 14.30 -0.63
N ALA A 116 -3.60 14.88 -0.35
CA ALA A 116 -4.39 15.62 -1.33
C ALA A 116 -3.67 16.90 -1.80
N ASP A 117 -3.16 17.70 -0.87
CA ASP A 117 -2.60 19.02 -1.14
C ASP A 117 -1.15 18.97 -1.62
N THR A 118 -0.35 18.03 -1.09
CA THR A 118 1.10 17.97 -1.38
C THR A 118 1.44 16.97 -2.46
N LEU A 119 0.77 15.81 -2.47
CA LEU A 119 1.05 14.74 -3.44
C LEU A 119 0.08 14.73 -4.61
N GLU A 120 -1.10 15.35 -4.47
CA GLU A 120 -2.18 15.37 -5.46
C GLU A 120 -2.58 13.96 -5.93
N ILE A 121 -2.52 12.98 -5.02
CA ILE A 121 -2.80 11.57 -5.34
C ILE A 121 -4.26 11.26 -5.04
N TRP A 122 -4.99 10.90 -6.10
CA TRP A 122 -6.33 10.34 -6.04
C TRP A 122 -6.50 9.22 -7.08
N PRO A 123 -7.37 8.22 -6.83
CA PRO A 123 -8.15 8.00 -5.60
C PRO A 123 -7.30 7.42 -4.44
N LEU A 124 -7.88 7.36 -3.24
CA LEU A 124 -7.28 6.75 -2.05
C LEU A 124 -7.99 5.45 -1.67
N TRP A 125 -7.24 4.49 -1.13
CA TRP A 125 -7.78 3.27 -0.52
C TRP A 125 -8.01 3.55 0.95
N LEU A 126 -9.21 3.29 1.46
CA LEU A 126 -9.54 3.45 2.87
C LEU A 126 -9.99 2.10 3.41
N CYS A 127 -9.28 1.59 4.42
CA CYS A 127 -9.58 0.28 5.02
C CYS A 127 -9.47 0.38 6.55
N PRO A 128 -10.61 0.31 7.27
CA PRO A 128 -10.62 0.19 8.72
C PRO A 128 -9.83 -1.04 9.19
N LEU A 129 -8.89 -0.83 10.11
CA LEU A 129 -8.13 -1.88 10.78
C LEU A 129 -8.65 -2.05 12.20
N ARG A 130 -8.85 -3.31 12.58
CA ARG A 130 -9.24 -3.66 13.96
C ARG A 130 -8.06 -3.40 14.90
N ALA A 131 -8.37 -2.96 16.12
CA ALA A 131 -7.43 -2.93 17.23
C ALA A 131 -6.79 -4.31 17.46
N LEU A 132 -5.51 -4.33 17.81
CA LEU A 132 -4.74 -5.55 18.08
C LEU A 132 -4.57 -5.77 19.57
N ALA A 133 -4.93 -6.96 20.05
CA ALA A 133 -4.83 -7.29 21.47
C ALA A 133 -3.39 -7.54 21.97
N SER A 134 -2.42 -7.72 21.06
CA SER A 134 -1.03 -8.02 21.44
C SER A 134 -0.03 -7.06 20.79
N THR A 135 0.75 -6.42 21.65
CA THR A 135 1.94 -5.62 21.32
C THR A 135 3.10 -6.11 22.17
N PRO A 136 4.36 -5.96 21.72
CA PRO A 136 4.82 -5.33 20.47
C PRO A 136 4.56 -6.16 19.20
N SER A 137 4.51 -5.49 18.03
CA SER A 137 4.24 -6.10 16.72
C SER A 137 4.74 -5.21 15.56
N PHE A 138 5.07 -5.82 14.41
CA PHE A 138 5.27 -5.07 13.15
C PHE A 138 3.97 -4.66 12.47
N HIS A 139 2.86 -5.33 12.79
CA HIS A 139 1.56 -4.87 12.31
C HIS A 139 1.25 -3.50 12.92
N PRO A 140 0.67 -2.56 12.15
CA PRO A 140 0.22 -1.28 12.71
C PRO A 140 -0.67 -1.44 13.94
N TYR A 141 -0.34 -0.72 15.00
CA TYR A 141 -1.19 -0.52 16.18
C TYR A 141 -1.04 0.93 16.61
N THR A 142 -2.06 1.46 17.29
CA THR A 142 -2.05 2.84 17.76
C THR A 142 -1.02 3.02 18.87
N THR A 143 -0.19 4.03 18.72
CA THR A 143 0.74 4.50 19.75
C THR A 143 0.22 5.76 20.40
N GLU A 144 -1.11 5.91 20.57
CA GLU A 144 -1.70 7.13 21.12
C GLU A 144 -0.95 7.54 22.39
N PRO A 145 -0.55 8.83 22.51
CA PRO A 145 0.11 9.28 23.71
C PRO A 145 -0.87 9.10 24.89
N PRO A 146 -0.41 8.59 26.04
CA PRO A 146 -1.25 8.50 27.23
C PRO A 146 -1.62 9.92 27.66
N GLY A 147 -2.80 10.40 27.28
CA GLY A 147 -3.26 11.76 27.65
C GLY A 147 -4.26 12.44 26.71
N GLY A 148 -4.74 11.80 25.64
CA GLY A 148 -5.92 12.29 24.92
C GLY A 148 -7.17 11.88 25.68
N ASP A 149 -7.82 12.81 26.38
CA ASP A 149 -9.12 12.58 27.01
C ASP A 149 -10.11 12.06 25.95
N GLY A 150 -10.32 10.75 25.96
CA GLY A 150 -11.27 10.09 25.09
C GLY A 150 -12.67 10.44 25.54
N ASP A 151 -13.29 11.40 24.87
CA ASP A 151 -14.74 11.54 24.89
C ASP A 151 -15.35 10.22 24.43
N GLY A 152 -15.86 9.48 25.40
CA GLY A 152 -16.42 8.14 25.23
C GLY A 152 -17.65 8.18 24.34
N ASN A 153 -17.48 7.92 23.05
CA ASN A 153 -18.59 7.51 22.21
C ASN A 153 -18.14 6.59 21.07
N GLY A 154 -17.68 5.40 21.44
CA GLY A 154 -17.46 4.29 20.53
C GLY A 154 -18.25 3.08 21.00
N ASN A 155 -19.42 2.86 20.43
CA ASN A 155 -20.31 1.73 20.65
C ASN A 155 -19.56 0.38 20.44
N GLY A 156 -18.95 -0.13 21.50
CA GLY A 156 -18.27 -1.41 21.55
C GLY A 156 -19.25 -2.51 21.90
N ASN A 157 -19.74 -3.23 20.88
CA ASN A 157 -20.38 -4.51 21.07
C ASN A 157 -19.33 -5.55 21.52
N SER A 158 -19.02 -5.56 22.82
CA SER A 158 -18.18 -6.55 23.47
C SER A 158 -19.00 -7.77 23.81
N ASN A 159 -18.88 -8.83 23.00
CA ASN A 159 -19.48 -10.12 23.31
C ASN A 159 -18.41 -11.22 23.39
N GLY A 160 -18.13 -11.64 24.63
CA GLY A 160 -17.49 -12.90 25.07
C GLY A 160 -15.97 -13.01 24.89
N ASN A 161 -15.19 -13.63 25.77
CA ASN A 161 -15.42 -14.32 27.04
C ASN A 161 -14.01 -14.55 27.64
N GLY A 162 -13.82 -14.39 28.95
CA GLY A 162 -12.50 -14.33 29.60
C GLY A 162 -11.82 -15.67 29.88
N ASN A 163 -10.50 -15.65 30.14
CA ASN A 163 -9.87 -16.15 31.37
C ASN A 163 -8.34 -16.01 31.34
N GLY A 164 -7.73 -15.62 32.48
CA GLY A 164 -6.40 -16.10 32.88
C GLY A 164 -5.25 -15.10 33.01
N ASN A 165 -5.15 -14.48 34.19
CA ASN A 165 -3.97 -14.09 34.98
C ASN A 165 -2.59 -13.96 34.30
N GLY A 166 -2.01 -12.76 34.39
CA GLY A 166 -0.58 -12.49 34.24
C GLY A 166 -0.27 -11.03 34.57
N GLU A 167 0.51 -10.81 35.62
CA GLU A 167 0.98 -9.52 36.12
C GLU A 167 1.90 -8.79 35.12
N GLY A 168 1.88 -7.45 35.14
CA GLY A 168 2.98 -6.62 34.65
C GLY A 168 2.69 -5.75 33.42
N GLU A 169 2.89 -4.45 33.62
CA GLU A 169 3.02 -3.37 32.62
C GLU A 169 1.73 -2.87 31.93
N GLY A 170 1.55 -1.54 31.97
CA GLY A 170 0.34 -0.84 31.58
C GLY A 170 -0.14 -1.25 30.20
N ASN A 171 -1.27 -1.95 30.16
CA ASN A 171 -1.89 -2.44 28.95
C ASN A 171 -2.47 -1.25 28.18
N ALA A 172 -1.63 -0.58 27.38
CA ALA A 172 -2.07 0.50 26.50
C ALA A 172 -3.19 -0.05 25.62
N VAL A 173 -4.41 0.43 25.83
CA VAL A 173 -5.58 -0.03 25.09
C VAL A 173 -5.38 0.38 23.64
N THR A 174 -5.09 -0.59 22.78
CA THR A 174 -4.96 -0.32 21.35
C THR A 174 -6.32 0.06 20.78
N GLN A 175 -6.32 1.08 19.92
CA GLN A 175 -7.50 1.56 19.23
C GLN A 175 -7.50 1.07 17.77
N PRO A 176 -8.66 1.04 17.11
CA PRO A 176 -8.73 0.84 15.67
C PRO A 176 -7.92 1.90 14.90
N MET A 177 -7.41 1.53 13.73
CA MET A 177 -6.69 2.45 12.84
C MET A 177 -7.40 2.53 11.48
N LEU A 178 -7.09 3.56 10.70
CA LEU A 178 -7.48 3.64 9.29
C LEU A 178 -6.24 3.40 8.43
N ASN A 179 -6.29 2.39 7.58
CA ASN A 179 -5.30 2.21 6.53
C ASN A 179 -5.67 3.06 5.32
N VAL A 180 -4.74 3.94 4.93
CA VAL A 180 -4.81 4.82 3.76
C VAL A 180 -3.80 4.32 2.73
N GLY A 181 -4.28 3.76 1.63
CA GLY A 181 -3.45 3.35 0.50
C GLY A 181 -3.24 4.52 -0.47
N VAL A 182 -1.98 4.94 -0.59
CA VAL A 182 -1.50 6.03 -1.44
C VAL A 182 -0.81 5.41 -2.65
N TRP A 183 -1.57 5.26 -3.73
CA TRP A 183 -1.10 4.62 -4.96
C TRP A 183 -1.24 5.56 -6.17
N GLY A 184 -0.14 6.17 -6.57
CA GLY A 184 -0.18 7.26 -7.55
C GLY A 184 1.18 7.60 -8.18
N PRO A 185 1.20 8.47 -9.20
CA PRO A 185 2.43 8.91 -9.84
C PRO A 185 3.34 9.65 -8.87
N SER A 186 4.64 9.54 -9.10
CA SER A 186 5.69 10.22 -8.35
C SER A 186 6.71 10.87 -9.29
N SER A 187 7.68 11.57 -8.73
CA SER A 187 8.77 12.16 -9.51
C SER A 187 9.54 11.10 -10.31
N LYS A 188 9.85 11.44 -11.57
CA LYS A 188 10.76 10.64 -12.42
C LYS A 188 12.23 10.83 -12.07
N LYS A 189 12.57 11.88 -11.31
CA LYS A 189 13.93 12.16 -10.85
C LYS A 189 14.15 11.45 -9.52
N ILE A 190 15.15 10.58 -9.45
CA ILE A 190 15.42 9.72 -8.28
C ILE A 190 15.54 10.50 -6.97
N ASP A 191 16.26 11.63 -6.96
CA ASP A 191 16.45 12.39 -5.71
C ASP A 191 15.16 13.02 -5.20
N ARG A 192 14.28 13.48 -6.09
CA ARG A 192 12.97 13.99 -5.69
C ARG A 192 12.03 12.84 -5.31
N PHE A 193 12.11 11.69 -5.98
CA PHE A 193 11.34 10.49 -5.62
C PHE A 193 11.68 10.00 -4.21
N VAL A 194 12.97 9.90 -3.89
CA VAL A 194 13.46 9.52 -2.56
C VAL A 194 13.01 10.53 -1.51
N ARG A 195 13.13 11.84 -1.79
CA ARG A 195 12.61 12.88 -0.89
C ARG A 195 11.12 12.74 -0.64
N GLN A 196 10.30 12.58 -1.69
CA GLN A 196 8.85 12.38 -1.53
C GLN A 196 8.50 11.17 -0.64
N ASN A 197 9.23 10.06 -0.76
CA ASN A 197 9.03 8.90 0.12
C ASN A 197 9.42 9.21 1.56
N ARG A 198 10.56 9.87 1.77
CA ARG A 198 11.04 10.25 3.11
C ARG A 198 10.12 11.27 3.79
N ASP A 199 9.65 12.27 3.05
CA ASP A 199 8.71 13.27 3.54
C ASP A 199 7.37 12.63 3.93
N LEU A 200 6.89 11.67 3.12
CA LEU A 200 5.69 10.88 3.40
C LEU A 200 5.85 10.02 4.66
N GLU A 201 7.00 9.36 4.82
CA GLU A 201 7.34 8.54 5.98
C GLU A 201 7.51 9.38 7.26
N ALA A 202 8.12 10.56 7.16
CA ALA A 202 8.23 11.50 8.26
C ALA A 202 6.85 12.02 8.70
N LYS A 203 6.00 12.43 7.75
CA LYS A 203 4.64 12.87 8.05
C LYS A 203 3.79 11.76 8.68
N LEU A 204 3.97 10.52 8.23
CA LEU A 204 3.32 9.36 8.84
C LEU A 204 3.73 9.20 10.31
N ALA A 205 5.04 9.24 10.59
CA ALA A 205 5.56 9.09 11.94
C ALA A 205 5.10 10.23 12.88
N GLU A 206 5.12 11.47 12.38
CA GLU A 206 4.60 12.66 13.09
C GLU A 206 3.14 12.46 13.54
N LEU A 207 2.32 11.83 12.70
CA LEU A 207 0.90 11.59 12.98
C LEU A 207 0.63 10.29 13.75
N GLY A 208 1.66 9.64 14.31
CA GLY A 208 1.53 8.39 15.04
C GLY A 208 1.15 7.20 14.15
N GLY A 209 1.36 7.32 12.85
CA GLY A 209 1.05 6.29 11.87
C GLY A 209 2.18 5.28 11.71
N ARG A 210 1.85 4.16 11.07
CA ARG A 210 2.78 3.06 10.79
C ARG A 210 2.60 2.54 9.37
N LYS A 211 3.72 2.24 8.73
CA LYS A 211 3.74 1.72 7.37
C LYS A 211 3.53 0.22 7.35
N VAL A 212 2.77 -0.29 6.37
CA VAL A 212 2.72 -1.73 6.09
C VAL A 212 3.94 -2.13 5.26
N LEU A 213 4.77 -3.00 5.83
CA LEU A 213 6.11 -3.33 5.35
C LEU A 213 6.16 -4.28 4.12
N TYR A 214 5.11 -4.31 3.30
CA TYR A 214 5.16 -4.97 1.99
C TYR A 214 5.81 -4.07 0.92
N SER A 215 5.70 -2.76 1.10
CA SER A 215 6.25 -1.74 0.20
C SER A 215 7.65 -1.33 0.64
N HIS A 216 8.47 -0.88 -0.31
CA HIS A 216 9.78 -0.32 -0.04
C HIS A 216 9.73 0.82 0.98
N ALA A 217 10.65 0.80 1.93
CA ALA A 217 10.85 1.84 2.93
C ALA A 217 12.12 2.66 2.65
N TYR A 218 12.07 3.95 3.00
CA TYR A 218 13.16 4.92 2.81
C TYR A 218 13.68 5.50 4.14
N TYR A 219 13.25 4.92 5.27
CA TYR A 219 13.79 5.17 6.59
C TYR A 219 15.30 4.91 6.65
N THR A 220 16.01 5.71 7.44
CA THR A 220 17.28 5.30 8.01
C THR A 220 17.07 4.17 9.02
N GLU A 221 18.12 3.43 9.35
CA GLU A 221 18.04 2.36 10.36
C GLU A 221 17.54 2.91 11.70
N LYS A 222 18.02 4.10 12.11
CA LYS A 222 17.56 4.77 13.32
C LYS A 222 16.06 5.07 13.26
N GLU A 223 15.61 5.77 12.22
CA GLU A 223 14.18 6.11 12.04
C GLU A 223 13.28 4.87 12.04
N PHE A 224 13.75 3.75 11.46
CA PHE A 224 13.00 2.50 11.45
C PHE A 224 12.84 1.93 12.87
N TRP A 225 13.92 1.82 13.64
CA TRP A 225 13.86 1.27 15.00
C TRP A 225 13.31 2.25 16.04
N ASP A 226 13.22 3.54 15.73
CA ASP A 226 12.46 4.49 16.55
C ASP A 226 10.94 4.24 16.43
N VAL A 227 10.48 3.63 15.32
CA VAL A 227 9.06 3.28 15.08
C VAL A 227 8.73 1.84 15.52
N TYR A 228 9.67 0.90 15.37
CA TYR A 228 9.48 -0.52 15.65
C TYR A 228 10.39 -1.00 16.77
N ASP A 229 9.87 -1.83 17.66
CA ASP A 229 10.60 -2.37 18.81
C ASP A 229 11.75 -3.31 18.38
N ARG A 230 12.99 -2.84 18.54
CA ARG A 230 14.21 -3.56 18.13
C ARG A 230 14.57 -4.67 19.10
N GLU A 231 14.47 -4.44 20.41
CA GLU A 231 14.81 -5.43 21.42
C GLU A 231 13.90 -6.66 21.31
N TRP A 232 12.58 -6.45 21.25
CA TRP A 232 11.60 -7.52 21.05
C TRP A 232 11.87 -8.31 19.78
N TYR A 233 12.11 -7.62 18.67
CA TYR A 233 12.41 -8.26 17.40
C TYR A 233 13.69 -9.09 17.45
N THR A 234 14.74 -8.57 18.10
CA THR A 234 16.03 -9.24 18.24
C THR A 234 15.90 -10.50 19.10
N ALA A 235 15.19 -10.41 20.22
CA ALA A 235 14.89 -11.55 21.10
C ALA A 235 14.12 -12.67 20.36
N LEU A 236 13.17 -12.32 19.49
CA LEU A 236 12.48 -13.30 18.64
C LEU A 236 13.45 -14.00 17.68
N ARG A 237 14.36 -13.25 17.04
CA ARG A 237 15.33 -13.85 16.11
C ARG A 237 16.26 -14.82 16.82
N GLU A 238 16.73 -14.47 18.00
CA GLU A 238 17.59 -15.34 18.81
C GLU A 238 16.85 -16.60 19.24
N ARG A 239 15.65 -16.45 19.81
CA ARG A 239 14.81 -17.56 20.27
C ARG A 239 14.54 -18.60 19.19
N TYR A 240 14.34 -18.16 17.95
CA TYR A 240 14.03 -19.03 16.81
C TYR A 240 15.24 -19.31 15.90
N GLY A 241 16.46 -18.92 16.29
CA GLY A 241 17.68 -19.19 15.52
C GLY A 241 17.74 -18.51 14.15
N ALA A 242 17.04 -17.39 13.97
CA ALA A 242 16.93 -16.66 12.71
C ALA A 242 18.02 -15.58 12.52
N THR A 243 19.06 -15.57 13.36
CA THR A 243 20.10 -14.53 13.38
C THR A 243 20.95 -14.48 12.11
N SER A 244 21.05 -15.59 11.37
CA SER A 244 21.78 -15.69 10.09
C SER A 244 21.02 -15.13 8.88
N LEU A 245 19.71 -14.91 8.99
CA LEU A 245 18.89 -14.37 7.90
C LEU A 245 18.98 -12.84 7.87
N PRO A 246 18.69 -12.16 6.75
CA PRO A 246 18.54 -10.70 6.74
C PRO A 246 17.51 -10.23 7.77
N THR A 247 17.67 -9.00 8.27
CA THR A 247 16.67 -8.38 9.13
C THR A 247 15.45 -7.90 8.33
N VAL A 248 14.35 -7.60 9.01
CA VAL A 248 13.19 -6.94 8.38
C VAL A 248 13.63 -5.62 7.76
N PHE A 249 14.45 -4.83 8.47
CA PHE A 249 15.03 -3.60 7.94
C PHE A 249 15.79 -3.84 6.62
N ASP A 250 16.72 -4.80 6.59
CA ASP A 250 17.50 -5.14 5.40
C ASP A 250 16.63 -5.56 4.21
N LYS A 251 15.48 -6.18 4.50
CA LYS A 251 14.57 -6.70 3.47
C LYS A 251 13.69 -5.61 2.86
N VAL A 252 13.24 -4.65 3.67
CA VAL A 252 12.19 -3.70 3.28
C VAL A 252 12.76 -2.36 2.85
N THR A 253 13.96 -2.00 3.30
CA THR A 253 14.59 -0.73 2.95
C THR A 253 15.31 -0.78 1.61
N VAL A 254 15.30 0.35 0.92
CA VAL A 254 15.97 0.50 -0.37
C VAL A 254 17.35 1.11 -0.17
N ASP A 255 18.37 0.45 -0.70
CA ASP A 255 19.70 1.03 -0.84
C ASP A 255 19.70 2.10 -1.94
N VAL A 256 19.41 3.34 -1.52
CA VAL A 256 19.38 4.51 -2.41
C VAL A 256 20.75 4.77 -3.04
N GLY A 257 21.84 4.47 -2.34
CA GLY A 257 23.21 4.63 -2.84
C GLY A 257 23.46 3.74 -4.05
N ARG A 258 23.16 2.44 -3.90
CA ARG A 258 23.24 1.46 -4.99
C ARG A 258 22.34 1.82 -6.17
N GLU A 259 21.14 2.35 -5.92
CA GLU A 259 20.25 2.80 -7.00
C GLU A 259 20.78 4.04 -7.74
N ARG A 260 21.43 4.97 -7.04
CA ARG A 260 22.13 6.13 -7.66
C ARG A 260 23.37 5.70 -8.46
N GLU A 261 24.01 4.61 -8.06
CA GLU A 261 25.24 4.11 -8.66
C GLU A 261 25.03 3.18 -9.87
N ARG A 262 23.78 2.79 -10.19
CA ARG A 262 23.42 2.12 -11.45
C ARG A 262 23.65 3.03 -12.67
N LYS A 263 24.93 3.21 -13.03
CA LYS A 263 25.41 4.15 -14.06
C LYS A 263 25.72 3.48 -15.40
N SER A 264 25.64 2.15 -15.51
CA SER A 264 25.86 1.46 -16.79
C SER A 264 24.85 1.93 -17.83
N LEU A 265 25.32 2.19 -19.06
CA LEU A 265 24.48 2.55 -20.20
C LEU A 265 23.33 1.55 -20.40
N ARG A 266 23.59 0.25 -20.17
CA ARG A 266 22.57 -0.82 -20.24
C ARG A 266 21.49 -0.66 -19.18
N ASP A 267 21.87 -0.32 -17.95
CA ASP A 267 20.91 -0.12 -16.86
C ASP A 267 20.06 1.13 -17.11
N ARG A 268 20.67 2.22 -17.59
CA ARG A 268 19.96 3.45 -17.93
C ARG A 268 18.91 3.23 -19.03
N VAL A 269 19.25 2.47 -20.06
CA VAL A 269 18.29 2.09 -21.12
C VAL A 269 17.20 1.19 -20.55
N ALA A 270 17.55 0.18 -19.74
CA ALA A 270 16.58 -0.75 -19.18
C ALA A 270 15.56 -0.12 -18.21
N VAL A 271 15.92 0.96 -17.52
CA VAL A 271 15.01 1.73 -16.63
C VAL A 271 14.31 2.90 -17.34
N SER A 272 14.69 3.18 -18.60
CA SER A 272 14.07 4.25 -19.39
C SER A 272 12.71 3.85 -19.95
N TRP A 273 11.91 4.86 -20.28
CA TRP A 273 10.69 4.67 -21.05
C TRP A 273 11.04 4.43 -22.53
N PRO A 274 10.39 3.49 -23.25
CA PRO A 274 9.35 2.57 -22.79
C PRO A 274 9.88 1.24 -22.24
N PHE A 275 11.18 0.97 -22.33
CA PHE A 275 11.82 -0.31 -22.05
C PHE A 275 11.52 -0.89 -20.66
N ALA A 276 11.50 -0.07 -19.61
CA ALA A 276 11.19 -0.54 -18.26
C ALA A 276 9.82 -1.24 -18.19
N GLY A 277 8.82 -0.69 -18.89
CA GLY A 277 7.49 -1.29 -18.98
C GLY A 277 7.44 -2.53 -19.85
N LEU A 278 8.17 -2.56 -20.97
CA LEU A 278 8.24 -3.75 -21.83
C LEU A 278 8.92 -4.92 -21.11
N ILE A 279 9.98 -4.64 -20.34
CA ILE A 279 10.65 -5.63 -19.49
C ILE A 279 9.68 -6.13 -18.40
N GLY A 280 8.93 -5.22 -17.77
CA GLY A 280 7.90 -5.57 -16.79
C GLY A 280 6.84 -6.51 -17.38
N VAL A 281 6.27 -6.16 -18.54
CA VAL A 281 5.29 -7.00 -19.26
C VAL A 281 5.88 -8.35 -19.63
N TRP A 282 7.10 -8.39 -20.16
CA TRP A 282 7.77 -9.65 -20.51
C TRP A 282 8.03 -10.54 -19.29
N SER A 283 8.46 -9.94 -18.17
CA SER A 283 8.62 -10.65 -16.89
C SER A 283 7.30 -11.17 -16.34
N ALA A 284 6.19 -10.48 -16.58
CA ALA A 284 4.85 -10.92 -16.19
C ALA A 284 4.37 -12.13 -17.00
N ILE A 285 4.72 -12.17 -18.29
CA ILE A 285 4.33 -13.25 -19.22
C ILE A 285 5.18 -14.51 -19.00
N ARG A 286 6.45 -14.37 -18.60
CA ARG A 286 7.29 -15.51 -18.22
C ARG A 286 6.76 -16.13 -16.92
N LYS A 287 6.35 -17.40 -17.00
CA LYS A 287 5.88 -18.20 -15.86
C LYS A 287 6.99 -18.49 -14.87
#